data_AF-A0A011UDN9-F1
#
_entry.id   AF-A0A011UDN9-F1
#
_cell.length_a   1.000
_cell.length_b   1.000
_cell.length_c   1.000
_cell.angle_alpha   90.00
_cell.angle_beta   90.00
_cell.angle_gamma   90.00
#
_symmetry.space_group_name_H-M   'P 1'
#
loop_
_entity.id
_entity.type
_entity.pdbx_description
1 polymer ?
#
loop_
_entity_poly.entity_id
_entity_poly.type
_entity_poly.pdbx_seq_one_letter_code
_entity_poly.pdbx_strand_id
1 'polypeptide(L)'
;MKSPETASPDSSERLAVAVPIAFVYGLLLYVMIWSGQYADAMPVIAGLMLLPMAVASLASSLSDPRAQKSLWRHVRMGWAIIAGLVVTSMVFFHEAGICVAMAAPFFMVFSALGSTVTLWIIRQFRSRRTTTLVIALPLLVLPAELQMSYTPHDGAVTTVIEIVAPPEVVWQQTVEIRNVRPDELSWTFSHGVLGVPQPVGARLNGTGVGAVRDLQWTHGVNFQEIVTQWEENRLLAWDFRFGPGSIPPEVEAHIKVDSTYLKLAQGDYRLEPLTNGHTRLTLTTHYQIATPIDFYCDLWGKLFLNDFHGVVLKVIRDRSEKIAYGAGGIT
;
A
#
# COMPACT_ATOMS: atom_id res chain seq x y z
N MET A 1 -7.38 -54.00 36.86
CA MET A 1 -7.12 -53.52 35.48
C MET A 1 -7.04 -52.01 35.55
N LYS A 2 -5.81 -51.46 35.61
CA LYS A 2 -5.57 -50.01 35.71
C LYS A 2 -5.70 -49.45 34.29
N SER A 3 -6.68 -48.58 34.05
CA SER A 3 -6.80 -47.89 32.76
C SER A 3 -5.47 -47.20 32.43
N PRO A 4 -4.97 -47.27 31.19
CA PRO A 4 -3.75 -46.57 30.83
C PRO A 4 -4.00 -45.08 30.98
N GLU A 5 -3.27 -44.47 31.91
CA GLU A 5 -3.23 -43.04 32.12
C GLU A 5 -2.63 -42.44 30.84
N THR A 6 -3.49 -41.90 29.96
CA THR A 6 -3.05 -41.22 28.75
C THR A 6 -2.26 -39.99 29.20
N ALA A 7 -0.93 -40.11 29.18
CA ALA A 7 -0.02 -39.03 29.51
C ALA A 7 -0.44 -37.81 28.68
N SER A 8 -0.78 -36.73 29.37
CA SER A 8 -1.18 -35.51 28.68
C SER A 8 0.03 -35.03 27.87
N PRO A 9 -0.12 -34.74 26.56
CA PRO A 9 1.03 -34.48 25.69
C PRO A 9 1.90 -33.36 26.24
N ASP A 10 3.22 -33.51 26.09
CA ASP A 10 4.19 -32.54 26.58
C ASP A 10 4.00 -31.19 25.86
N SER A 11 4.45 -30.11 26.50
CA SER A 11 4.34 -28.76 25.97
C SER A 11 5.05 -28.57 24.63
N SER A 12 6.05 -29.40 24.32
CA SER A 12 6.75 -29.41 23.03
C SER A 12 5.91 -30.06 21.92
N GLU A 13 5.29 -31.21 22.20
CA GLU A 13 4.41 -31.95 21.28
C GLU A 13 3.18 -31.11 20.89
N ARG A 14 2.59 -30.40 21.85
CA ARG A 14 1.46 -29.49 21.58
C ARG A 14 1.84 -28.33 20.67
N LEU A 15 3.05 -27.81 20.81
CA LEU A 15 3.54 -26.71 19.97
C LEU A 15 3.84 -27.20 18.54
N ALA A 16 4.40 -28.41 18.41
CA ALA A 16 4.63 -29.04 17.11
C ALA A 16 3.34 -29.29 16.31
N VAL A 17 2.20 -29.46 16.99
CA VAL A 17 0.89 -29.59 16.35
C VAL A 17 0.20 -28.23 16.14
N ALA A 18 0.27 -27.34 17.13
CA ALA A 18 -0.43 -26.05 17.10
C ALA A 18 0.07 -25.13 15.98
N VAL A 19 1.40 -25.06 15.78
CA VAL A 19 2.01 -24.15 14.81
C VAL A 19 1.63 -24.50 13.37
N PRO A 20 1.79 -25.75 12.88
CA PRO A 20 1.38 -26.10 11.52
C PRO A 20 -0.12 -25.91 11.27
N ILE A 21 -0.97 -26.27 12.23
CA ILE A 21 -2.43 -26.10 12.09
C ILE A 21 -2.79 -24.62 11.97
N ALA A 22 -2.24 -23.76 12.83
CA ALA A 22 -2.49 -22.33 12.78
C ALA A 22 -1.94 -21.70 11.50
N PHE A 23 -0.79 -22.17 11.03
CA PHE A 23 -0.20 -21.73 9.77
C PHE A 23 -1.08 -22.09 8.57
N VAL A 24 -1.49 -23.36 8.44
CA VAL A 24 -2.39 -23.80 7.36
C VAL A 24 -3.72 -23.04 7.42
N TYR A 25 -4.28 -22.85 8.62
CA TYR A 25 -5.48 -22.05 8.81
C TYR A 25 -5.30 -20.60 8.34
N GLY A 26 -4.18 -19.97 8.69
CA GLY A 26 -3.87 -18.61 8.26
C GLY A 26 -3.71 -18.50 6.74
N LEU A 27 -3.07 -19.49 6.10
CA LEU A 27 -2.95 -19.55 4.64
C LEU A 27 -4.32 -19.70 3.97
N LEU A 28 -5.19 -20.55 4.51
CA LEU A 28 -6.56 -20.71 4.00
C LEU A 28 -7.37 -19.42 4.13
N LEU A 29 -7.30 -18.74 5.29
CA LEU A 29 -7.94 -17.44 5.48
C LEU A 29 -7.39 -16.40 4.50
N TYR A 30 -6.06 -16.35 4.35
CA TYR A 30 -5.39 -15.43 3.45
C TYR A 30 -5.87 -15.63 2.01
N VAL A 31 -5.83 -16.86 1.49
CA VAL A 31 -6.31 -17.16 0.13
C VAL A 31 -7.79 -16.80 0.02
N MET A 32 -8.62 -17.22 0.96
CA MET A 32 -10.07 -16.96 0.89
C MET A 32 -10.42 -15.46 0.90
N ILE A 33 -9.72 -14.65 1.71
CA ILE A 33 -9.97 -13.21 1.83
C ILE A 33 -9.35 -12.43 0.68
N TRP A 34 -8.15 -12.79 0.22
CA TRP A 34 -7.39 -11.97 -0.73
C TRP A 34 -7.41 -12.50 -2.17
N SER A 35 -7.82 -13.75 -2.41
CA SER A 35 -8.07 -14.23 -3.78
C SER A 35 -9.40 -13.76 -4.35
N GLY A 36 -10.30 -13.26 -3.49
CA GLY A 36 -11.53 -12.64 -3.93
C GLY A 36 -11.22 -11.36 -4.69
N GLN A 37 -11.49 -11.32 -6.00
CA GLN A 37 -11.46 -10.07 -6.75
C GLN A 37 -12.69 -9.23 -6.38
N TYR A 38 -12.70 -8.65 -5.19
CA TYR A 38 -13.71 -7.68 -4.79
C TYR A 38 -13.45 -6.40 -5.60
N ALA A 39 -14.40 -6.02 -6.46
CA ALA A 39 -14.28 -4.81 -7.27
C ALA A 39 -14.36 -3.55 -6.38
N ASP A 40 -15.23 -3.58 -5.37
CA ASP A 40 -15.70 -2.37 -4.68
C ASP A 40 -15.45 -2.36 -3.17
N ALA A 41 -14.66 -3.29 -2.64
CA ALA A 41 -14.36 -3.36 -1.20
C ALA A 41 -12.94 -3.88 -0.93
N MET A 42 -12.28 -3.26 0.05
CA MET A 42 -10.99 -3.71 0.59
C MET A 42 -11.23 -4.37 1.96
N PRO A 43 -10.91 -5.66 2.16
CA PRO A 43 -11.13 -6.39 3.43
C PRO A 43 -10.17 -5.97 4.56
N VAL A 44 -10.28 -4.73 5.04
CA VAL A 44 -9.40 -4.17 6.07
C VAL A 44 -9.65 -4.82 7.44
N ILE A 45 -10.88 -4.88 7.92
CA ILE A 45 -11.22 -5.44 9.22
C ILE A 45 -10.97 -6.95 9.23
N ALA A 46 -11.56 -7.70 8.30
CA ALA A 46 -11.44 -9.16 8.26
C ALA A 46 -10.01 -9.60 7.96
N GLY A 47 -9.36 -8.98 6.96
CA GLY A 47 -8.03 -9.36 6.49
C GLY A 47 -6.88 -8.77 7.32
N LEU A 48 -6.92 -7.47 7.62
CA LEU A 48 -5.81 -6.78 8.29
C LEU A 48 -5.86 -6.92 9.82
N MET A 49 -7.05 -6.97 10.42
CA MET A 49 -7.23 -6.99 11.87
C MET A 49 -7.61 -8.38 12.39
N LEU A 50 -8.68 -8.98 11.88
CA LEU A 50 -9.23 -10.20 12.47
C LEU A 50 -8.44 -11.45 12.09
N LEU A 51 -7.91 -11.56 10.86
CA LEU A 51 -7.09 -12.70 10.44
C LEU A 51 -5.90 -12.96 11.37
N PRO A 52 -4.99 -11.99 11.64
CA PRO A 52 -3.86 -12.24 12.52
C PRO A 52 -4.31 -12.54 13.97
N MET A 53 -5.43 -11.94 14.39
CA MET A 53 -6.05 -12.22 15.69
C MET A 53 -6.54 -13.67 15.77
N ALA A 54 -7.23 -14.18 14.74
CA ALA A 54 -7.77 -15.53 14.68
C ALA A 54 -6.66 -16.60 14.63
N VAL A 55 -5.62 -16.37 13.81
CA VAL A 55 -4.45 -17.26 13.72
C VAL A 55 -3.73 -17.38 15.05
N ALA A 56 -3.45 -16.25 15.71
CA ALA A 56 -2.79 -16.24 17.01
C ALA A 56 -3.67 -16.87 18.12
N SER A 57 -4.99 -16.67 18.04
CA SER A 57 -5.97 -17.28 18.94
C SER A 57 -5.99 -18.81 18.80
N LEU A 58 -6.00 -19.31 17.56
CA LEU A 58 -5.93 -20.74 17.27
C LEU A 58 -4.64 -21.34 17.83
N ALA A 59 -3.47 -20.76 17.50
CA ALA A 59 -2.18 -21.22 17.99
C ALA A 59 -2.12 -21.24 19.53
N SER A 60 -2.61 -20.19 20.20
CA SER A 60 -2.63 -20.08 21.66
C SER A 60 -3.55 -21.12 22.31
N SER A 61 -4.75 -21.32 21.75
CA SER A 61 -5.74 -22.28 22.27
C SER A 61 -5.31 -23.74 22.11
N LEU A 62 -4.53 -24.06 21.06
CA LEU A 62 -4.00 -25.40 20.82
C LEU A 62 -2.75 -25.71 21.65
N SER A 63 -1.82 -24.75 21.72
CA SER A 63 -0.54 -24.94 22.42
C SER A 63 -0.68 -24.95 23.94
N ASP A 64 -1.61 -24.16 24.50
CA ASP A 64 -1.85 -24.07 25.94
C ASP A 64 -3.35 -24.03 26.28
N PRO A 65 -4.06 -25.17 26.18
CA PRO A 65 -5.50 -25.23 26.45
C PRO A 65 -5.91 -24.87 27.88
N ARG A 66 -4.95 -24.76 28.80
CA ARG A 66 -5.17 -24.42 30.22
C ARG A 66 -4.65 -23.02 30.57
N ALA A 67 -4.13 -22.27 29.60
CA ALA A 67 -3.58 -20.92 29.77
C ALA A 67 -2.56 -20.78 30.93
N GLN A 68 -1.72 -21.80 31.10
CA GLN A 68 -0.73 -21.90 32.18
C GLN A 68 0.57 -21.14 31.89
N LYS A 69 0.90 -20.94 30.61
CA LYS A 69 2.12 -20.25 30.18
C LYS A 69 1.93 -18.74 30.16
N SER A 70 3.05 -18.01 30.15
CA SER A 70 3.05 -16.55 30.12
C SER A 70 2.52 -16.00 28.80
N LEU A 71 1.86 -14.84 28.86
CA LEU A 71 1.33 -14.15 27.69
C LEU A 71 2.40 -13.92 26.61
N TRP A 72 3.60 -13.52 27.03
CA TRP A 72 4.70 -13.21 26.11
C TRP A 72 5.14 -14.40 25.25
N ARG A 73 4.98 -15.63 25.74
CA ARG A 73 5.25 -16.84 24.94
C ARG A 73 4.25 -16.96 23.79
N HIS A 74 2.98 -16.64 24.04
CA HIS A 74 1.91 -16.68 23.05
C HIS A 74 2.04 -15.57 22.01
N VAL A 75 2.34 -14.34 22.45
CA VAL A 75 2.58 -13.21 21.54
C VAL A 75 3.74 -13.50 20.58
N ARG A 76 4.89 -13.96 21.08
CA ARG A 76 6.04 -14.31 20.22
C ARG A 76 5.73 -15.45 19.25
N MET A 77 4.98 -16.45 19.69
CA MET A 77 4.54 -17.53 18.82
C MET A 77 3.59 -17.02 17.73
N GLY A 78 2.62 -16.16 18.08
CA GLY A 78 1.75 -15.50 17.12
C GLY A 78 2.54 -14.70 16.09
N TRP A 79 3.47 -13.86 16.52
CA TRP A 79 4.33 -13.09 15.62
C TRP A 79 5.19 -13.98 14.71
N ALA A 80 5.73 -15.09 15.23
CA ALA A 80 6.51 -16.02 14.41
C ALA A 80 5.66 -16.69 13.32
N ILE A 81 4.42 -17.08 13.63
CA ILE A 81 3.48 -17.67 12.65
C ILE A 81 3.10 -16.64 11.59
N ILE A 82 2.74 -15.41 12.01
CA ILE A 82 2.38 -14.34 11.08
C ILE A 82 3.56 -13.94 10.20
N ALA A 83 4.77 -13.83 10.76
CA ALA A 83 5.97 -13.57 9.97
C ALA A 83 6.22 -14.68 8.94
N GLY A 84 6.04 -15.95 9.31
CA GLY A 84 6.11 -17.07 8.37
C GLY A 84 5.06 -16.98 7.25
N LEU A 85 3.83 -16.57 7.58
CA LEU A 85 2.76 -16.38 6.59
C LEU A 85 3.09 -15.24 5.63
N VAL A 86 3.59 -14.11 6.13
CA VAL A 86 4.04 -12.97 5.31
C VAL A 86 5.20 -13.36 4.39
N VAL A 87 6.20 -14.08 4.89
CA VAL A 87 7.32 -14.54 4.04
C VAL A 87 6.80 -15.49 2.96
N THR A 88 5.85 -16.36 3.29
CA THR A 88 5.23 -17.27 2.33
C THR A 88 4.40 -16.50 1.31
N SER A 89 3.63 -15.49 1.73
CA SER A 89 2.84 -14.67 0.80
C SER A 89 3.74 -13.93 -0.19
N MET A 90 4.82 -13.31 0.28
CA MET A 90 5.81 -12.63 -0.57
C MET A 90 6.47 -13.57 -1.58
N VAL A 91 6.84 -14.80 -1.17
CA VAL A 91 7.56 -15.74 -2.05
C VAL A 91 6.64 -16.38 -3.09
N PHE A 92 5.40 -16.73 -2.72
CA PHE A 92 4.50 -17.48 -3.60
C PHE A 92 3.53 -16.61 -4.39
N PHE A 93 3.17 -15.43 -3.87
CA PHE A 93 2.18 -14.53 -4.47
C PHE A 93 2.80 -13.22 -5.01
N HIS A 94 4.14 -13.09 -4.94
CA HIS A 94 4.88 -11.92 -5.42
C HIS A 94 4.35 -10.59 -4.88
N GLU A 95 3.89 -10.57 -3.63
CA GLU A 95 3.37 -9.35 -3.01
C GLU A 95 4.44 -8.26 -2.93
N ALA A 96 4.06 -7.02 -3.24
CA ALA A 96 4.93 -5.88 -3.09
C ALA A 96 5.27 -5.64 -1.61
N GLY A 97 6.53 -5.32 -1.34
CA GLY A 97 7.03 -5.08 0.03
C GLY A 97 6.34 -3.91 0.74
N ILE A 98 5.76 -2.99 -0.04
CA ILE A 98 4.98 -1.85 0.44
C ILE A 98 3.73 -2.26 1.23
N CYS A 99 2.90 -3.15 0.70
CA CYS A 99 1.69 -3.63 1.36
C CYS A 99 2.02 -4.39 2.63
N VAL A 100 3.11 -5.16 2.61
CA VAL A 100 3.63 -5.84 3.80
C VAL A 100 4.08 -4.85 4.86
N ALA A 101 4.83 -3.81 4.49
CA ALA A 101 5.27 -2.77 5.42
C ALA A 101 4.07 -2.01 6.03
N MET A 102 3.06 -1.71 5.21
CA MET A 102 1.81 -1.11 5.65
C MET A 102 1.01 -2.04 6.58
N ALA A 103 1.01 -3.35 6.33
CA ALA A 103 0.22 -4.31 7.09
C ALA A 103 0.88 -4.77 8.41
N ALA A 104 2.20 -4.81 8.45
CA ALA A 104 3.00 -5.27 9.59
C ALA A 104 2.59 -4.71 10.96
N PRO A 105 2.37 -3.38 11.15
CA PRO A 105 1.97 -2.86 12.47
C PRO A 105 0.63 -3.43 12.94
N PHE A 106 -0.35 -3.58 12.04
CA PHE A 106 -1.64 -4.19 12.37
C PHE A 106 -1.50 -5.67 12.71
N PHE A 107 -0.75 -6.40 11.88
CA PHE A 107 -0.47 -7.81 12.12
C PHE A 107 0.18 -8.07 13.49
N MET A 108 1.14 -7.24 13.90
CA MET A 108 1.77 -7.35 15.22
C MET A 108 0.78 -7.04 16.36
N VAL A 109 0.03 -5.95 16.26
CA VAL A 109 -0.91 -5.53 17.30
C VAL A 109 -2.06 -6.53 17.44
N PHE A 110 -2.72 -6.90 16.35
CA PHE A 110 -3.91 -7.74 16.40
C PHE A 110 -3.63 -9.21 16.69
N SER A 111 -2.47 -9.75 16.28
CA SER A 111 -2.05 -11.09 16.73
C SER A 111 -1.74 -11.13 18.25
N ALA A 112 -1.17 -10.05 18.80
CA ALA A 112 -0.98 -9.92 20.24
C ALA A 112 -2.33 -9.84 20.97
N LEU A 113 -3.29 -9.06 20.43
CA LEU A 113 -4.66 -8.99 20.94
C LEU A 113 -5.38 -10.35 20.88
N GLY A 114 -5.20 -11.12 19.80
CA GLY A 114 -5.78 -12.46 19.70
C GLY A 114 -5.27 -13.40 20.79
N SER A 115 -3.97 -13.33 21.05
CA SER A 115 -3.33 -14.09 22.13
C SER A 115 -3.84 -13.66 23.51
N THR A 116 -3.95 -12.36 23.79
CA THR A 116 -4.44 -11.86 25.09
C THR A 116 -5.89 -12.23 25.34
N VAL A 117 -6.78 -11.98 24.36
CA VAL A 117 -8.21 -12.28 24.45
C VAL A 117 -8.44 -13.77 24.65
N THR A 118 -7.73 -14.61 23.89
CA THR A 118 -7.83 -16.08 24.01
C THR A 118 -7.45 -16.57 25.41
N LEU A 119 -6.33 -16.11 25.95
CA LEU A 119 -5.89 -16.51 27.29
C LEU A 119 -6.84 -16.00 28.38
N TRP A 120 -7.37 -14.79 28.23
CA TRP A 120 -8.37 -14.24 29.14
C TRP A 120 -9.64 -15.09 29.14
N ILE A 121 -10.17 -15.43 27.95
CA ILE A 121 -11.36 -16.29 27.79
C ILE A 121 -11.14 -17.66 28.45
N ILE A 122 -10.00 -18.33 28.18
CA ILE A 122 -9.70 -19.65 28.75
C ILE A 122 -9.66 -19.58 30.28
N ARG A 123 -9.05 -18.53 30.85
CA ARG A 123 -8.93 -18.37 32.31
C ARG A 123 -10.27 -18.10 32.98
N GLN A 124 -11.10 -17.25 32.39
CA GLN A 124 -12.39 -16.85 32.96
C GLN A 124 -13.44 -17.94 32.83
N PHE A 125 -13.62 -18.49 31.62
CA PHE A 125 -14.72 -19.40 31.32
C PHE A 125 -14.34 -20.88 31.44
N ARG A 126 -13.05 -21.20 31.57
CA ARG A 126 -12.50 -22.57 31.61
C ARG A 126 -13.02 -23.48 30.48
N SER A 127 -13.42 -22.88 29.36
CA SER A 127 -14.03 -23.57 28.22
C SER A 127 -13.34 -23.21 26.92
N ARG A 128 -12.90 -24.25 26.20
CA ARG A 128 -12.26 -24.13 24.88
C ARG A 128 -13.27 -23.81 23.76
N ARG A 129 -14.57 -24.07 23.97
CA ARG A 129 -15.59 -23.78 22.95
C ARG A 129 -15.75 -22.28 22.71
N THR A 130 -15.49 -21.47 23.73
CA THR A 130 -15.62 -20.01 23.66
C THR A 130 -14.53 -19.38 22.79
N THR A 131 -13.36 -20.00 22.65
CA THR A 131 -12.28 -19.48 21.78
C THR A 131 -12.56 -19.70 20.29
N THR A 132 -13.46 -20.64 19.95
CA THR A 132 -13.88 -20.89 18.56
C THR A 132 -14.53 -19.65 17.93
N LEU A 133 -15.22 -18.83 18.73
CA LEU A 133 -15.82 -17.59 18.24
C LEU A 133 -14.74 -16.64 17.71
N VAL A 134 -13.67 -16.41 18.50
CA VAL A 134 -12.55 -15.53 18.10
C VAL A 134 -11.86 -16.04 16.84
N ILE A 135 -11.72 -17.36 16.73
CA ILE A 135 -11.13 -18.01 15.55
C ILE A 135 -12.06 -17.80 14.33
N ALA A 136 -13.37 -17.92 14.48
CA ALA A 136 -14.32 -17.78 13.37
C ALA A 136 -14.60 -16.32 12.96
N LEU A 137 -14.21 -15.32 13.76
CA LEU A 137 -14.55 -13.90 13.54
C LEU A 137 -14.23 -13.37 12.11
N PRO A 138 -13.07 -13.63 11.50
CA PRO A 138 -12.78 -13.13 10.15
C PRO A 138 -13.81 -13.62 9.13
N LEU A 139 -14.25 -14.88 9.25
CA LEU A 139 -15.23 -15.50 8.36
C LEU A 139 -16.64 -14.92 8.56
N LEU A 140 -16.97 -14.57 9.80
CA LEU A 140 -18.28 -14.02 10.14
C LEU A 140 -18.41 -12.54 9.75
N VAL A 141 -17.31 -11.79 9.86
CA VAL A 141 -17.29 -10.35 9.59
C VAL A 141 -17.11 -10.04 8.10
N LEU A 142 -16.35 -10.87 7.36
CA LEU A 142 -16.06 -10.63 5.95
C LEU A 142 -17.31 -10.31 5.10
N PRO A 143 -18.43 -11.09 5.14
CA PRO A 143 -19.60 -10.77 4.34
C PRO A 143 -20.24 -9.41 4.69
N ALA A 144 -20.22 -9.03 5.97
CA ALA A 144 -20.74 -7.75 6.42
C ALA A 144 -19.83 -6.60 5.99
N GLU A 145 -18.51 -6.78 6.10
CA GLU A 145 -17.52 -5.79 5.67
C GLU A 145 -17.60 -5.49 4.17
N LEU A 146 -17.80 -6.51 3.33
CA LEU A 146 -17.93 -6.34 1.88
C LEU A 146 -19.17 -5.52 1.47
N GLN A 147 -20.12 -5.29 2.38
CA GLN A 147 -21.29 -4.43 2.18
C GLN A 147 -21.16 -3.05 2.82
N MET A 148 -20.06 -2.78 3.53
CA MET A 148 -19.82 -1.48 4.14
C MET A 148 -19.36 -0.48 3.09
N SER A 149 -19.79 0.76 3.24
CA SER A 149 -19.28 1.91 2.49
C SER A 149 -18.84 2.96 3.49
N TYR A 150 -17.69 3.55 3.25
CA TYR A 150 -17.11 4.58 4.10
C TYR A 150 -17.28 5.94 3.43
N THR A 151 -17.39 6.99 4.25
CA THR A 151 -17.43 8.35 3.73
C THR A 151 -16.05 8.70 3.15
N PRO A 152 -15.96 9.16 1.89
CA PRO A 152 -14.68 9.53 1.31
C PRO A 152 -14.02 10.70 2.05
N HIS A 153 -12.73 10.58 2.28
CA HIS A 153 -11.81 11.61 2.71
C HIS A 153 -11.02 12.12 1.51
N ASP A 154 -11.18 13.40 1.19
CA ASP A 154 -10.40 14.08 0.15
C ASP A 154 -9.04 14.52 0.69
N GLY A 155 -7.97 14.09 0.02
CA GLY A 155 -6.60 14.46 0.32
C GLY A 155 -5.91 15.14 -0.87
N ALA A 156 -4.84 15.86 -0.58
CA ALA A 156 -3.98 16.46 -1.59
C ALA A 156 -2.52 16.48 -1.13
N VAL A 157 -1.61 16.31 -2.08
CA VAL A 157 -0.17 16.55 -1.89
C VAL A 157 0.24 17.66 -2.84
N THR A 158 0.98 18.64 -2.33
CA THR A 158 1.56 19.72 -3.13
C THR A 158 3.06 19.77 -2.87
N THR A 159 3.85 19.78 -3.94
CA THR A 159 5.31 19.89 -3.88
C THR A 159 5.75 21.05 -4.77
N VAL A 160 6.66 21.88 -4.26
CA VAL A 160 7.12 23.10 -4.92
C VAL A 160 8.63 23.02 -5.08
N ILE A 161 9.13 23.36 -6.27
CA ILE A 161 10.55 23.53 -6.55
C ILE A 161 10.82 24.81 -7.32
N GLU A 162 12.01 25.37 -7.17
CA GLU A 162 12.50 26.47 -7.99
C GLU A 162 13.51 25.92 -9.01
N ILE A 163 13.38 26.33 -10.26
CA ILE A 163 14.17 25.86 -11.41
C ILE A 163 14.89 27.05 -12.02
N VAL A 164 16.20 26.93 -12.19
CA VAL A 164 17.05 27.94 -12.85
C VAL A 164 16.88 27.87 -14.38
N ALA A 165 15.67 28.15 -14.85
CA ALA A 165 15.30 28.20 -16.26
C ALA A 165 14.03 29.05 -16.47
N PRO A 166 13.87 29.68 -17.65
CA PRO A 166 12.67 30.45 -17.96
C PRO A 166 11.45 29.52 -18.18
N PRO A 167 10.21 30.02 -17.99
CA PRO A 167 9.00 29.20 -18.02
C PRO A 167 8.82 28.41 -19.31
N GLU A 168 9.26 28.94 -20.44
CA GLU A 168 9.17 28.30 -21.76
C GLU A 168 9.97 27.00 -21.82
N VAL A 169 11.16 26.98 -21.20
CA VAL A 169 12.02 25.79 -21.13
C VAL A 169 11.44 24.77 -20.17
N VAL A 170 10.97 25.23 -19.01
CA VAL A 170 10.35 24.36 -17.99
C VAL A 170 9.06 23.73 -18.54
N TRP A 171 8.25 24.49 -19.26
CA TRP A 171 7.02 24.02 -19.89
C TRP A 171 7.28 22.86 -20.85
N GLN A 172 8.28 22.98 -21.72
CA GLN A 172 8.66 21.92 -22.66
C GLN A 172 9.07 20.62 -21.94
N GLN A 173 9.74 20.71 -20.79
CA GLN A 173 10.12 19.54 -19.99
C GLN A 173 8.98 19.03 -19.09
N THR A 174 7.93 19.81 -18.87
CA THR A 174 6.80 19.46 -18.00
C THR A 174 5.69 18.78 -18.78
N VAL A 175 5.33 19.33 -19.94
CA VAL A 175 4.24 18.85 -20.79
C VAL A 175 4.50 17.41 -21.27
N GLU A 176 5.74 17.12 -21.67
CA GLU A 176 6.14 15.81 -22.15
C GLU A 176 7.49 15.39 -21.56
N ILE A 177 7.50 14.28 -20.82
CA ILE A 177 8.71 13.76 -20.17
C ILE A 177 9.14 12.48 -20.90
N ARG A 178 10.06 12.60 -21.86
CA ARG A 178 10.49 11.46 -22.67
C ARG A 178 11.66 10.72 -22.01
N ASN A 179 11.61 9.37 -22.06
CA ASN A 179 12.72 8.46 -21.80
C ASN A 179 13.56 8.85 -20.57
N VAL A 180 12.94 8.81 -19.39
CA VAL A 180 13.64 9.02 -18.12
C VAL A 180 14.64 7.88 -17.92
N ARG A 181 15.92 8.24 -17.80
CA ARG A 181 16.98 7.27 -17.61
C ARG A 181 17.17 6.95 -16.12
N PRO A 182 17.63 5.74 -15.77
CA PRO A 182 17.84 5.37 -14.37
C PRO A 182 18.79 6.30 -13.60
N ASP A 183 19.77 6.93 -14.26
CA ASP A 183 20.70 7.88 -13.65
C ASP A 183 20.08 9.26 -13.35
N GLU A 184 18.93 9.57 -13.92
CA GLU A 184 18.17 10.81 -13.66
C GLU A 184 17.27 10.66 -12.42
N LEU A 185 16.99 9.42 -12.01
CA LEU A 185 16.08 9.12 -10.90
C LEU A 185 16.81 9.27 -9.56
N SER A 186 16.14 9.90 -8.60
CA SER A 186 16.63 9.95 -7.23
C SER A 186 16.26 8.69 -6.47
N TRP A 187 17.16 8.24 -5.61
CA TRP A 187 16.82 7.24 -4.62
C TRP A 187 15.84 7.84 -3.61
N THR A 188 14.68 7.21 -3.44
CA THR A 188 13.71 7.52 -2.38
C THR A 188 13.45 6.27 -1.54
N PHE A 189 12.85 6.44 -0.36
CA PHE A 189 12.49 5.31 0.49
C PHE A 189 11.49 4.38 -0.21
N SER A 190 10.45 4.95 -0.86
CA SER A 190 9.46 4.17 -1.60
C SER A 190 10.04 3.40 -2.79
N HIS A 191 10.87 4.03 -3.62
CA HIS A 191 11.43 3.36 -4.80
C HIS A 191 12.58 2.40 -4.44
N GLY A 192 13.40 2.79 -3.47
CA GLY A 192 14.63 2.08 -3.11
C GLY A 192 14.45 0.95 -2.10
N VAL A 193 13.51 1.09 -1.16
CA VAL A 193 13.27 0.10 -0.09
C VAL A 193 11.98 -0.66 -0.33
N LEU A 194 10.92 0.02 -0.77
CA LEU A 194 9.60 -0.58 -0.93
C LEU A 194 9.32 -1.09 -2.35
N GLY A 195 10.21 -0.77 -3.31
CA GLY A 195 10.12 -1.25 -4.69
C GLY A 195 8.98 -0.63 -5.50
N VAL A 196 8.52 0.57 -5.14
CA VAL A 196 7.46 1.27 -5.89
C VAL A 196 7.93 1.53 -7.33
N PRO A 197 7.07 1.31 -8.34
CA PRO A 197 7.41 1.59 -9.74
C PRO A 197 7.94 3.01 -9.95
N GLN A 198 8.89 3.15 -10.86
CA GLN A 198 9.56 4.42 -11.16
C GLN A 198 9.09 4.97 -12.52
N PRO A 199 9.04 6.30 -12.71
CA PRO A 199 8.63 6.87 -13.99
C PRO A 199 9.65 6.57 -15.09
N VAL A 200 9.17 6.04 -16.22
CA VAL A 200 9.95 5.81 -17.45
C VAL A 200 9.68 6.91 -18.47
N GLY A 201 8.45 7.43 -18.52
CA GLY A 201 8.13 8.59 -19.32
C GLY A 201 6.63 8.90 -19.34
N ALA A 202 6.32 10.10 -19.83
CA ALA A 202 4.99 10.58 -20.12
C ALA A 202 5.00 11.17 -21.54
N ARG A 203 4.38 10.45 -22.49
CA ARG A 203 4.29 10.88 -23.89
C ARG A 203 3.00 11.65 -24.10
N LEU A 204 3.07 12.80 -24.75
CA LEU A 204 1.89 13.59 -25.05
C LEU A 204 1.35 13.24 -26.44
N ASN A 205 0.07 12.92 -26.50
CA ASN A 205 -0.70 12.68 -27.71
C ASN A 205 -1.77 13.77 -27.87
N GLY A 206 -1.56 14.65 -28.85
CA GLY A 206 -2.39 15.82 -29.10
C GLY A 206 -1.82 17.11 -28.49
N THR A 207 -2.61 18.18 -28.51
CA THR A 207 -2.24 19.51 -27.98
C THR A 207 -3.46 20.18 -27.38
N GLY A 208 -3.30 20.87 -26.24
CA GLY A 208 -4.38 21.61 -25.60
C GLY A 208 -5.31 20.73 -24.74
N VAL A 209 -6.47 21.29 -24.37
CA VAL A 209 -7.50 20.57 -23.59
C VAL A 209 -7.99 19.35 -24.36
N GLY A 210 -8.05 18.21 -23.67
CA GLY A 210 -8.40 16.91 -24.25
C GLY A 210 -7.21 16.12 -24.80
N ALA A 211 -5.99 16.69 -24.82
CA ALA A 211 -4.78 15.93 -25.08
C ALA A 211 -4.58 14.84 -24.01
N VAL A 212 -3.93 13.75 -24.39
CA VAL A 212 -3.71 12.60 -23.52
C VAL A 212 -2.22 12.46 -23.26
N ARG A 213 -1.82 12.35 -21.99
CA ARG A 213 -0.47 11.95 -21.62
C ARG A 213 -0.49 10.47 -21.28
N ASP A 214 0.24 9.67 -22.04
CA ASP A 214 0.42 8.24 -21.78
C ASP A 214 1.64 8.05 -20.89
N LEU A 215 1.40 7.66 -19.64
CA LEU A 215 2.43 7.44 -18.64
C LEU A 215 2.87 5.98 -18.65
N GLN A 216 4.18 5.80 -18.57
CA GLN A 216 4.84 4.51 -18.48
C GLN A 216 5.78 4.53 -17.29
N TRP A 217 5.64 3.52 -16.46
CA TRP A 217 6.45 3.32 -15.27
C TRP A 217 7.08 1.92 -15.34
N THR A 218 8.03 1.65 -14.44
CA THR A 218 8.66 0.32 -14.36
C THR A 218 7.64 -0.76 -13.97
N HIS A 219 8.02 -2.02 -14.14
CA HIS A 219 7.16 -3.17 -13.84
C HIS A 219 5.83 -3.22 -14.61
N GLY A 220 5.76 -2.55 -15.76
CA GLY A 220 4.60 -2.61 -16.66
C GLY A 220 3.41 -1.72 -16.26
N VAL A 221 3.59 -0.83 -15.27
CA VAL A 221 2.55 0.13 -14.89
C VAL A 221 2.38 1.19 -15.97
N ASN A 222 1.13 1.38 -16.41
CA ASN A 222 0.77 2.32 -17.46
C ASN A 222 -0.62 2.92 -17.22
N PHE A 223 -0.74 4.24 -17.33
CA PHE A 223 -2.02 4.93 -17.15
C PHE A 223 -2.03 6.23 -17.94
N GLN A 224 -3.19 6.87 -18.01
CA GLN A 224 -3.39 8.07 -18.80
C GLN A 224 -3.73 9.25 -17.92
N GLU A 225 -3.26 10.42 -18.32
CA GLU A 225 -3.71 11.71 -17.79
C GLU A 225 -4.41 12.46 -18.92
N ILE A 226 -5.66 12.84 -18.68
CA ILE A 226 -6.49 13.54 -19.66
C ILE A 226 -6.45 15.02 -19.34
N VAL A 227 -5.85 15.81 -20.22
CA VAL A 227 -5.68 17.25 -19.99
C VAL A 227 -7.04 17.94 -19.90
N THR A 228 -7.29 18.61 -18.76
CA THR A 228 -8.51 19.37 -18.49
C THR A 228 -8.28 20.88 -18.61
N GLN A 229 -7.07 21.36 -18.34
CA GLN A 229 -6.69 22.77 -18.51
C GLN A 229 -5.29 22.88 -19.13
N TRP A 230 -5.13 23.87 -20.02
CA TRP A 230 -3.88 24.13 -20.73
C TRP A 230 -3.71 25.63 -20.92
N GLU A 231 -2.85 26.24 -20.11
CA GLU A 231 -2.37 27.60 -20.26
C GLU A 231 -0.86 27.54 -20.47
N GLU A 232 -0.42 27.82 -21.70
CA GLU A 232 0.97 27.68 -22.09
C GLU A 232 1.91 28.45 -21.16
N ASN A 233 2.97 27.78 -20.71
CA ASN A 233 3.97 28.27 -19.75
C ASN A 233 3.43 28.65 -18.36
N ARG A 234 2.19 28.26 -18.01
CA ARG A 234 1.54 28.64 -16.74
C ARG A 234 0.84 27.51 -16.01
N LEU A 235 -0.04 26.76 -16.69
CA LEU A 235 -0.89 25.77 -16.05
C LEU A 235 -1.13 24.57 -16.97
N LEU A 236 -0.92 23.38 -16.43
CA LEU A 236 -1.33 22.12 -17.05
C LEU A 236 -2.08 21.31 -15.99
N ALA A 237 -3.37 21.05 -16.18
CA ALA A 237 -4.16 20.23 -15.26
C ALA A 237 -4.77 19.02 -15.99
N TRP A 238 -4.99 17.93 -15.26
CA TRP A 238 -5.50 16.68 -15.81
C TRP A 238 -6.34 15.88 -14.82
N ASP A 239 -7.18 15.00 -15.38
CA ASP A 239 -7.83 13.91 -14.65
C ASP A 239 -7.08 12.60 -14.91
N PHE A 240 -6.86 11.79 -13.89
CA PHE A 240 -6.28 10.46 -14.08
C PHE A 240 -7.31 9.50 -14.69
N ARG A 241 -6.83 8.63 -15.58
CA ARG A 241 -7.62 7.56 -16.18
C ARG A 241 -6.80 6.26 -16.13
N PHE A 242 -7.31 5.31 -15.34
CA PHE A 242 -6.76 3.97 -15.24
C PHE A 242 -7.61 3.01 -16.08
N GLY A 243 -6.96 2.29 -17.00
CA GLY A 243 -7.58 1.25 -17.79
C GLY A 243 -7.43 -0.13 -17.15
N PRO A 244 -8.08 -1.16 -17.70
CA PRO A 244 -7.83 -2.54 -17.30
C PRO A 244 -6.33 -2.87 -17.45
N GLY A 245 -5.72 -3.38 -16.38
CA GLY A 245 -4.30 -3.75 -16.38
C GLY A 245 -3.32 -2.57 -16.23
N SER A 246 -3.81 -1.37 -15.93
CA SER A 246 -2.94 -0.20 -15.68
C SER A 246 -1.91 -0.42 -14.58
N ILE A 247 -2.26 -1.23 -13.59
CA ILE A 247 -1.36 -1.68 -12.52
C ILE A 247 -1.40 -3.21 -12.53
N PRO A 248 -0.30 -3.88 -12.93
CA PRO A 248 -0.24 -5.33 -12.94
C PRO A 248 -0.41 -5.92 -11.52
N PRO A 249 -1.09 -7.07 -11.36
CA PRO A 249 -1.26 -7.71 -10.05
C PRO A 249 0.06 -8.06 -9.35
N GLU A 250 1.13 -8.28 -10.11
CA GLU A 250 2.48 -8.54 -9.58
C GLU A 250 3.12 -7.29 -8.94
N VAL A 251 2.59 -6.10 -9.26
CA VAL A 251 3.01 -4.83 -8.69
C VAL A 251 2.14 -4.46 -7.50
N GLU A 252 0.82 -4.62 -7.63
CA GLU A 252 -0.12 -4.34 -6.56
C GLU A 252 -1.32 -5.29 -6.64
N ALA A 253 -1.37 -6.23 -5.69
CA ALA A 253 -2.40 -7.26 -5.66
C ALA A 253 -3.60 -6.90 -4.77
N HIS A 254 -3.42 -5.98 -3.80
CA HIS A 254 -4.40 -5.73 -2.74
C HIS A 254 -5.09 -4.38 -2.89
N ILE A 255 -4.44 -3.41 -3.55
CA ILE A 255 -4.93 -2.04 -3.69
C ILE A 255 -5.25 -1.72 -5.15
N LYS A 256 -6.52 -1.43 -5.43
CA LYS A 256 -6.99 -0.98 -6.73
C LYS A 256 -7.07 0.54 -6.72
N VAL A 257 -6.24 1.15 -7.55
CA VAL A 257 -6.35 2.58 -7.87
C VAL A 257 -7.57 2.80 -8.77
N ASP A 258 -8.29 3.89 -8.54
CA ASP A 258 -9.59 4.20 -9.18
C ASP A 258 -10.70 3.19 -8.80
N SER A 259 -10.80 2.96 -7.50
CA SER A 259 -11.85 2.15 -6.86
C SER A 259 -12.71 3.01 -5.92
N THR A 260 -13.71 2.38 -5.30
CA THR A 260 -14.57 3.00 -4.29
C THR A 260 -13.81 3.44 -3.03
N TYR A 261 -12.66 2.83 -2.73
CA TYR A 261 -11.89 3.09 -1.51
C TYR A 261 -10.58 3.86 -1.75
N LEU A 262 -10.09 3.91 -2.99
CA LEU A 262 -8.92 4.72 -3.36
C LEU A 262 -9.07 5.24 -4.79
N LYS A 263 -9.06 6.56 -4.94
CA LYS A 263 -9.11 7.21 -6.25
C LYS A 263 -8.07 8.32 -6.35
N LEU A 264 -7.17 8.23 -7.33
CA LEU A 264 -6.38 9.39 -7.76
C LEU A 264 -7.27 10.20 -8.70
N ALA A 265 -7.65 11.41 -8.30
CA ALA A 265 -8.67 12.17 -9.00
C ALA A 265 -8.05 13.08 -10.07
N GLN A 266 -7.22 14.03 -9.64
CA GLN A 266 -6.72 15.11 -10.48
C GLN A 266 -5.28 15.45 -10.15
N GLY A 267 -4.57 16.02 -11.11
CA GLY A 267 -3.27 16.64 -10.86
C GLY A 267 -3.10 17.93 -11.65
N ASP A 268 -2.22 18.81 -11.17
CA ASP A 268 -1.84 20.02 -11.88
C ASP A 268 -0.39 20.42 -11.68
N TYR A 269 0.20 20.97 -12.74
CA TYR A 269 1.44 21.73 -12.73
C TYR A 269 1.12 23.22 -12.87
N ARG A 270 1.65 24.04 -11.94
CA ARG A 270 1.64 25.50 -12.03
C ARG A 270 3.05 26.04 -12.15
N LEU A 271 3.28 26.87 -13.16
CA LEU A 271 4.54 27.54 -13.44
C LEU A 271 4.38 29.03 -13.13
N GLU A 272 5.14 29.51 -12.15
CA GLU A 272 5.18 30.92 -11.78
C GLU A 272 6.54 31.52 -12.19
N PRO A 273 6.58 32.51 -13.10
CA PRO A 273 7.82 33.21 -13.41
C PRO A 273 8.31 34.02 -12.20
N LEU A 274 9.60 33.91 -11.90
CA LEU A 274 10.27 34.66 -10.84
C LEU A 274 11.03 35.86 -11.41
N THR A 275 11.28 36.88 -10.58
CA THR A 275 11.89 38.15 -11.01
C THR A 275 13.33 38.02 -11.53
N ASN A 276 14.02 36.95 -11.17
CA ASN A 276 15.36 36.60 -11.62
C ASN A 276 15.39 35.80 -12.94
N GLY A 277 14.24 35.62 -13.60
CA GLY A 277 14.12 34.81 -14.82
C GLY A 277 14.05 33.30 -14.57
N HIS A 278 13.96 32.88 -13.31
CA HIS A 278 13.74 31.49 -12.93
C HIS A 278 12.24 31.17 -12.95
N THR A 279 11.91 29.90 -12.72
CA THR A 279 10.51 29.43 -12.64
C THR A 279 10.30 28.67 -11.36
N ARG A 280 9.22 28.99 -10.64
CA ARG A 280 8.71 28.13 -9.57
C ARG A 280 7.70 27.15 -10.17
N LEU A 281 7.97 25.87 -10.04
CA LEU A 281 7.09 24.79 -10.47
C LEU A 281 6.42 24.15 -9.26
N THR A 282 5.09 24.15 -9.25
CA THR A 282 4.26 23.52 -8.23
C THR A 282 3.53 22.33 -8.85
N LEU A 283 3.63 21.15 -8.26
CA LEU A 283 2.87 19.96 -8.61
C LEU A 283 1.90 19.62 -7.49
N THR A 284 0.61 19.54 -7.82
CA THR A 284 -0.44 19.10 -6.90
C THR A 284 -1.10 17.82 -7.41
N THR A 285 -1.34 16.86 -6.52
CA THR A 285 -2.14 15.65 -6.80
C THR A 285 -3.25 15.53 -5.78
N HIS A 286 -4.49 15.42 -6.26
CA HIS A 286 -5.70 15.23 -5.47
C HIS A 286 -6.13 13.77 -5.50
N TYR A 287 -6.52 13.23 -4.35
CA TYR A 287 -6.97 11.85 -4.19
C TYR A 287 -8.10 11.73 -3.18
N GLN A 288 -8.81 10.61 -3.23
CA GLN A 288 -9.89 10.27 -2.32
C GLN A 288 -9.61 8.90 -1.70
N ILE A 289 -9.85 8.77 -0.41
CA ILE A 289 -9.71 7.51 0.35
C ILE A 289 -11.02 7.25 1.08
N ALA A 290 -11.55 6.04 1.03
CA ALA A 290 -12.76 5.66 1.77
C ALA A 290 -12.58 4.28 2.41
N THR A 291 -11.90 4.27 3.56
CA THR A 291 -11.52 3.08 4.33
C THR A 291 -11.83 3.27 5.81
N PRO A 292 -11.91 2.20 6.63
CA PRO A 292 -12.06 2.36 8.08
C PRO A 292 -10.82 2.94 8.78
N ILE A 293 -9.72 3.16 8.05
CA ILE A 293 -8.41 3.60 8.55
C ILE A 293 -7.84 4.76 7.74
N ASP A 294 -8.70 5.70 7.29
CA ASP A 294 -8.33 6.78 6.36
C ASP A 294 -7.09 7.55 6.78
N PHE A 295 -6.98 7.91 8.05
CA PHE A 295 -5.80 8.62 8.55
C PHE A 295 -4.48 7.87 8.28
N TYR A 296 -4.50 6.55 8.43
CA TYR A 296 -3.33 5.71 8.18
C TYR A 296 -3.02 5.60 6.68
N CYS A 297 -4.05 5.37 5.87
CA CYS A 297 -3.93 5.32 4.40
C CYS A 297 -3.47 6.68 3.84
N ASP A 298 -3.95 7.79 4.39
CA ASP A 298 -3.59 9.16 4.02
C ASP A 298 -2.13 9.48 4.31
N LEU A 299 -1.61 9.02 5.46
CA LEU A 299 -0.19 9.16 5.80
C LEU A 299 0.71 8.46 4.75
N TRP A 300 0.34 7.23 4.38
CA TRP A 300 1.07 6.48 3.35
C TRP A 300 0.91 7.10 1.96
N GLY A 301 -0.30 7.52 1.58
CA GLY A 301 -0.56 8.23 0.33
C GLY A 301 0.29 9.50 0.21
N LYS A 302 0.38 10.29 1.29
CA LYS A 302 1.26 11.47 1.35
C LYS A 302 2.73 11.11 1.17
N LEU A 303 3.21 10.05 1.81
CA LEU A 303 4.59 9.61 1.67
C LEU A 303 4.90 9.23 0.21
N PHE A 304 4.05 8.41 -0.42
CA PHE A 304 4.28 7.94 -1.78
C PHE A 304 4.17 9.05 -2.82
N LEU A 305 3.15 9.89 -2.71
CA LEU A 305 2.97 11.01 -3.64
C LEU A 305 4.09 12.05 -3.50
N ASN A 306 4.59 12.32 -2.28
CA ASN A 306 5.72 13.23 -2.11
C ASN A 306 7.02 12.67 -2.73
N ASP A 307 7.31 11.38 -2.54
CA ASP A 307 8.47 10.74 -3.15
C ASP A 307 8.37 10.78 -4.69
N PHE A 308 7.19 10.45 -5.22
CA PHE A 308 6.90 10.53 -6.65
C PHE A 308 7.07 11.95 -7.20
N HIS A 309 6.45 12.95 -6.55
CA HIS A 309 6.60 14.35 -6.93
C HIS A 309 8.06 14.76 -6.94
N GLY A 310 8.83 14.40 -5.90
CA GLY A 310 10.25 14.72 -5.79
C GLY A 310 11.07 14.17 -6.96
N VAL A 311 10.83 12.93 -7.36
CA VAL A 311 11.53 12.31 -8.49
C VAL A 311 11.19 13.02 -9.80
N VAL A 312 9.91 13.21 -10.11
CA VAL A 312 9.48 13.81 -11.38
C VAL A 312 9.93 15.28 -11.48
N LEU A 313 9.71 16.06 -10.43
CA LEU A 313 10.09 17.47 -10.39
C LEU A 313 11.60 17.65 -10.55
N LYS A 314 12.42 16.76 -9.96
CA LYS A 314 13.87 16.80 -10.14
C LYS A 314 14.28 16.52 -11.59
N VAL A 315 13.68 15.54 -12.25
CA VAL A 315 13.96 15.26 -13.67
C VAL A 315 13.65 16.49 -14.53
N ILE A 316 12.49 17.14 -14.29
CA ILE A 316 12.11 18.38 -14.99
C ILE A 316 13.14 19.47 -14.74
N ARG A 317 13.55 19.66 -13.47
CA ARG A 317 14.54 20.66 -13.07
C ARG A 317 15.88 20.44 -13.76
N ASP A 318 16.49 19.27 -13.59
CA ASP A 318 17.85 18.99 -14.05
C ASP A 318 17.96 19.13 -15.57
N ARG A 319 16.91 18.71 -16.31
CA ARG A 319 16.83 18.88 -17.76
C ARG A 319 16.66 20.34 -18.16
N SER A 320 15.77 21.07 -17.50
CA SER A 320 15.49 22.47 -17.80
C SER A 320 16.71 23.36 -17.54
N GLU A 321 17.38 23.18 -16.40
CA GLU A 321 18.59 23.92 -16.04
C GLU A 321 19.73 23.62 -17.02
N LYS A 322 19.92 22.35 -17.42
CA LYS A 322 20.93 21.98 -18.43
C LYS A 322 20.70 22.66 -19.78
N ILE A 323 19.45 22.78 -20.22
CA ILE A 323 19.09 23.49 -21.46
C ILE A 323 19.38 24.99 -21.30
N ALA A 324 18.99 25.59 -20.18
CA ALA A 324 19.24 27.01 -19.92
C ALA A 324 20.74 27.36 -19.86
N TYR A 325 21.56 26.53 -19.17
CA TYR A 325 23.02 26.70 -19.14
C TYR A 325 23.67 26.50 -20.52
N GLY A 326 23.20 25.50 -21.28
CA GLY A 326 23.69 25.27 -22.65
C GLY A 326 23.38 26.42 -23.61
N ALA A 327 22.23 27.08 -23.43
CA ALA A 327 21.86 28.27 -24.20
C ALA A 327 22.65 29.52 -23.79
N GLY A 328 23.04 29.65 -22.51
CA GLY A 328 23.83 30.77 -21.99
C GLY A 328 25.34 30.69 -22.23
N GLY A 329 25.87 29.55 -22.67
CA GLY A 329 27.31 29.33 -22.92
C GLY A 329 27.80 29.67 -24.34
N ILE A 330 26.95 30.22 -25.21
CA ILE A 330 27.26 30.55 -26.62
C ILE A 330 27.43 32.08 -26.84
N THR A 331 27.36 32.89 -25.78
CA THR A 331 27.63 34.34 -25.86
C THR A 331 29.02 34.69 -25.37
#